data_AF-A0A951E9F3-F1
#
_entry.id   AF-A0A951E9F3-F1
#
_cell.length_a   1.000
_cell.length_b   1.000
_cell.length_c   1.000
_cell.angle_alpha   90.00
_cell.angle_beta   90.00
_cell.angle_gamma   90.00
#
_symmetry.space_group_name_H-M   'P 1'
#
loop_
_entity.id
_entity.type
_entity.pdbx_description
1 polymer ?
#
loop_
_entity_poly.entity_id
_entity_poly.type
_entity_poly.pdbx_seq_one_letter_code
_entity_poly.pdbx_strand_id
1 'polypeptide(L)'
;MSRRLFPPCRFACLAAALLLLSGAAASAAEGMPQLNFANPLTLAQIVWGAIIFAVLYVIFARSSLPQVAEVLANRETRITGDLEAARDAKAAADTAVAEVNAATARARSEAQASINAAVEQAKKEAADRARVLNERLEQQLQTSEGQIAAARNSALGAIREVATDTARVMVSRLTGRTPDRQAIDDAVGQALAARGQA
;
A
#
# COMPACT_ATOMS: atom_id res chain seq x y z
N MET A 1 2.25 -30.66 32.81
CA MET A 1 3.13 -30.31 33.95
C MET A 1 2.32 -29.48 34.93
N SER A 2 1.65 -30.11 35.89
CA SER A 2 2.18 -30.47 37.21
C SER A 2 2.01 -29.35 38.25
N ARG A 3 0.86 -29.41 38.94
CA ARG A 3 0.60 -29.16 40.37
C ARG A 3 1.57 -28.25 41.14
N ARG A 4 0.99 -27.29 41.89
CA ARG A 4 0.96 -27.25 43.36
C ARG A 4 -0.09 -26.20 43.80
N LEU A 5 -1.29 -26.61 44.20
CA LEU A 5 -1.68 -26.98 45.57
C LEU A 5 -1.58 -25.80 46.54
N PHE A 6 -2.56 -24.91 46.51
CA PHE A 6 -2.95 -24.14 47.69
C PHE A 6 -4.09 -24.93 48.37
N PRO A 7 -3.84 -25.67 49.47
CA PRO A 7 -4.92 -26.25 50.25
C PRO A 7 -5.58 -25.17 51.13
N PRO A 8 -6.92 -25.10 51.14
CA PRO A 8 -7.70 -24.26 52.04
C PRO A 8 -7.86 -24.97 53.39
N CYS A 9 -6.86 -24.97 54.27
CA CYS A 9 -6.93 -25.80 55.49
C CYS A 9 -6.30 -25.25 56.78
N ARG A 10 -6.01 -23.95 56.88
CA ARG A 10 -5.43 -23.38 58.13
C ARG A 10 -6.37 -22.55 59.01
N PHE A 11 -7.56 -22.16 58.53
CA PHE A 11 -8.52 -21.40 59.32
C PHE A 11 -9.68 -22.22 59.91
N ALA A 12 -9.79 -23.50 59.58
CA ALA A 12 -10.94 -24.33 59.98
C ALA A 12 -10.71 -25.21 61.24
N CYS A 13 -9.52 -25.22 61.84
CA CYS A 13 -9.19 -26.19 62.91
C CYS A 13 -9.12 -25.60 64.33
N LEU A 14 -9.35 -24.28 64.52
CA LEU A 14 -9.32 -23.67 65.86
C LEU A 14 -10.69 -23.52 66.54
N ALA A 15 -11.77 -24.05 65.95
CA ALA A 15 -13.12 -23.95 66.50
C ALA A 15 -13.57 -25.21 67.28
N ALA A 16 -12.75 -26.26 67.36
CA ALA A 16 -13.15 -27.57 67.89
C ALA A 16 -12.53 -27.97 69.25
N ALA A 17 -11.98 -27.03 70.02
CA ALA A 17 -11.28 -27.34 71.28
C ALA A 17 -11.85 -26.64 72.52
N LEU A 18 -13.11 -26.18 72.52
CA LEU A 18 -13.73 -25.62 73.72
C LEU A 18 -15.20 -26.04 73.89
N LEU A 19 -15.43 -27.36 73.90
CA LEU A 19 -16.55 -27.98 74.58
C LEU A 19 -15.99 -28.55 75.90
N LEU A 20 -16.69 -28.29 77.01
CA LEU A 20 -16.49 -28.80 78.38
C LEU A 20 -15.96 -27.78 79.42
N LEU A 21 -16.81 -26.83 79.79
CA LEU A 21 -17.01 -26.54 81.21
C LEU A 21 -18.42 -25.99 81.44
N SER A 22 -19.34 -26.88 81.81
CA SER A 22 -20.62 -26.50 82.40
C SER A 22 -20.38 -25.78 83.72
N GLY A 23 -20.82 -24.53 83.79
CA GLY A 23 -21.00 -23.78 85.03
C GLY A 23 -22.29 -22.99 84.94
N ALA A 24 -23.38 -23.57 85.44
CA ALA A 24 -24.64 -22.85 85.62
C ALA A 24 -24.48 -21.78 86.70
N ALA A 25 -24.87 -20.55 86.39
CA ALA A 25 -25.24 -19.55 87.39
C ALA A 25 -26.35 -18.67 86.81
N ALA A 26 -27.59 -19.03 87.15
CA ALA A 26 -28.71 -18.11 87.07
C ALA A 26 -28.64 -17.16 88.28
N SER A 27 -28.71 -15.85 88.06
CA SER A 27 -29.24 -14.92 89.07
C SER A 27 -29.71 -13.60 88.45
N ALA A 28 -30.96 -13.29 88.81
CA ALA A 28 -31.63 -12.00 89.03
C ALA A 28 -31.49 -10.84 88.02
N ALA A 29 -32.67 -10.31 87.69
CA ALA A 29 -32.88 -8.99 87.11
C ALA A 29 -32.45 -7.89 88.09
N GLU A 30 -31.25 -7.38 87.89
CA GLU A 30 -30.78 -6.06 88.29
C GLU A 30 -30.05 -5.51 87.04
N GLY A 31 -30.28 -4.26 86.66
CA GLY A 31 -29.86 -3.72 85.36
C GLY A 31 -28.42 -4.10 84.98
N MET A 32 -28.23 -4.65 83.77
CA MET A 32 -27.00 -5.28 83.26
C MET A 32 -25.77 -5.06 84.17
N PRO A 33 -25.48 -5.97 85.13
CA PRO A 33 -24.41 -5.78 86.12
C PRO A 33 -23.01 -5.69 85.49
N GLN A 34 -22.91 -5.91 84.18
CA GLN A 34 -21.70 -5.76 83.36
C GLN A 34 -21.31 -4.30 83.07
N LEU A 35 -22.22 -3.32 83.21
CA LEU A 35 -21.95 -1.89 83.00
C LEU A 35 -22.05 -1.05 84.29
N ASN A 36 -21.99 -1.69 85.46
CA ASN A 36 -21.97 -0.98 86.73
C ASN A 36 -20.55 -0.47 87.03
N PHE A 37 -20.28 0.79 86.69
CA PHE A 37 -18.98 1.47 86.91
C PHE A 37 -18.67 1.77 88.40
N ALA A 38 -19.61 1.52 89.32
CA ALA A 38 -19.36 1.66 90.76
C ALA A 38 -18.64 0.44 91.36
N ASN A 39 -18.50 -0.67 90.62
CA ASN A 39 -17.73 -1.83 91.03
C ASN A 39 -16.25 -1.68 90.65
N PRO A 40 -15.28 -1.83 91.58
CA PRO A 40 -13.86 -1.70 91.26
C PRO A 40 -13.35 -2.76 90.26
N LEU A 41 -14.03 -3.91 90.17
CA LEU A 41 -13.67 -4.99 89.24
C LEU A 41 -14.04 -4.69 87.76
N THR A 42 -15.11 -3.94 87.49
CA THR A 42 -15.51 -3.59 86.11
C THR A 42 -14.58 -2.54 85.50
N LEU A 43 -14.10 -1.61 86.33
CA LEU A 43 -13.14 -0.57 85.93
C LEU A 43 -11.76 -1.18 85.60
N ALA A 44 -11.30 -2.15 86.41
CA ALA A 44 -10.07 -2.89 86.13
C ALA A 44 -10.14 -3.70 84.83
N GLN A 45 -11.28 -4.33 84.52
CA GLN A 45 -11.49 -5.06 83.27
C GLN A 45 -11.42 -4.15 82.03
N ILE A 46 -11.98 -2.94 82.10
CA ILE A 46 -11.92 -1.97 81.01
C ILE A 46 -10.49 -1.45 80.83
N VAL A 47 -9.78 -1.13 81.92
CA VAL A 47 -8.39 -0.66 81.85
C VAL A 47 -7.49 -1.73 81.24
N TRP A 48 -7.63 -2.99 81.65
CA TRP A 48 -6.82 -4.08 81.11
C TRP A 48 -7.22 -4.46 79.69
N GLY A 49 -8.52 -4.40 79.35
CA GLY A 49 -9.02 -4.51 77.99
C GLY A 49 -8.47 -3.41 77.08
N ALA A 50 -8.43 -2.16 77.55
CA ALA A 50 -7.84 -1.03 76.82
C ALA A 50 -6.34 -1.22 76.62
N ILE A 51 -5.62 -1.78 77.60
CA ILE A 51 -4.18 -2.04 77.48
C ILE A 51 -3.90 -3.17 76.47
N ILE A 52 -4.63 -4.28 76.53
CA ILE A 52 -4.52 -5.35 75.52
C ILE A 52 -4.91 -4.84 74.13
N PHE A 53 -5.97 -4.03 74.03
CA PHE A 53 -6.40 -3.42 72.78
C PHE A 53 -5.35 -2.47 72.21
N ALA A 54 -4.74 -1.63 73.05
CA ALA A 54 -3.67 -0.72 72.63
C ALA A 54 -2.43 -1.50 72.14
N VAL A 55 -2.05 -2.57 72.84
CA VAL A 55 -0.95 -3.45 72.41
C VAL A 55 -1.26 -4.11 71.07
N LEU A 56 -2.46 -4.68 70.90
CA LEU A 56 -2.89 -5.28 69.62
C LEU A 56 -2.97 -4.25 68.51
N TYR A 57 -3.47 -3.04 68.78
CA TYR A 57 -3.54 -1.93 67.83
C TYR A 57 -2.15 -1.56 67.32
N VAL A 58 -1.16 -1.42 68.20
CA VAL A 58 0.22 -1.11 67.80
C VAL A 58 0.82 -2.22 66.94
N ILE A 59 0.56 -3.49 67.29
CA ILE A 59 1.03 -4.65 66.51
C ILE A 59 0.40 -4.64 65.10
N PHE A 60 -0.90 -4.43 64.98
CA PHE A 60 -1.60 -4.35 63.69
C PHE A 60 -1.17 -3.14 62.86
N ALA A 61 -1.03 -1.98 63.50
CA ALA A 61 -0.62 -0.74 62.86
C ALA A 61 0.80 -0.85 62.30
N ARG A 62 1.71 -1.53 62.99
CA ARG A 62 3.10 -1.71 62.53
C ARG A 62 3.31 -2.90 61.59
N SER A 63 2.42 -3.91 61.59
CA SER A 63 2.65 -5.15 60.81
C SER A 63 1.68 -5.34 59.65
N SER A 64 0.37 -5.21 59.88
CA SER A 64 -0.65 -5.53 58.89
C SER A 64 -0.91 -4.38 57.91
N LEU A 65 -0.97 -3.14 58.40
CA LEU A 65 -1.17 -1.96 57.55
C LEU A 65 -0.05 -1.72 56.51
N PRO A 66 1.25 -1.82 56.84
CA PRO A 66 2.30 -1.59 55.84
C PRO A 66 2.27 -2.61 54.70
N GLN A 67 1.90 -3.87 54.97
CA GLN A 67 1.78 -4.89 53.92
C GLN A 67 0.69 -4.56 52.90
N VAL A 68 -0.46 -4.04 53.36
CA VAL A 68 -1.55 -3.62 52.46
C VAL A 68 -1.14 -2.38 51.66
N ALA A 69 -0.47 -1.42 52.30
CA ALA A 69 0.04 -0.23 51.64
C ALA A 69 1.06 -0.56 50.55
N GLU A 70 1.96 -1.51 50.80
CA GLU A 70 2.95 -1.99 49.83
C GLU A 70 2.28 -2.64 48.60
N VAL A 71 1.27 -3.49 48.81
CA VAL A 71 0.50 -4.09 47.69
C VAL A 71 -0.20 -3.02 46.86
N LEU A 72 -0.76 -1.99 47.51
CA LEU A 72 -1.45 -0.92 46.79
C LEU A 72 -0.47 -0.07 45.98
N ALA A 73 0.68 0.30 46.55
CA ALA A 73 1.75 1.02 45.86
C ALA A 73 2.31 0.21 44.68
N ASN A 74 2.50 -1.10 44.85
CA ASN A 74 2.93 -2.00 43.77
C ASN A 74 1.91 -2.06 42.64
N ARG A 75 0.60 -2.09 42.95
CA ARG A 75 -0.46 -2.05 41.93
C ARG A 75 -0.48 -0.74 41.18
N GLU A 76 -0.38 0.38 41.89
CA GLU A 76 -0.32 1.71 41.29
C GLU A 76 0.88 1.84 40.35
N THR A 77 2.06 1.40 40.79
CA THR A 77 3.29 1.37 39.98
C THR A 77 3.14 0.50 38.73
N ARG A 78 2.50 -0.67 38.85
CA ARG A 78 2.23 -1.54 37.69
C ARG A 78 1.24 -0.90 36.72
N ILE A 79 0.14 -0.32 37.22
CA ILE A 79 -0.88 0.31 36.37
C ILE A 79 -0.29 1.52 35.64
N THR A 80 0.49 2.35 36.32
CA THR A 80 1.15 3.50 35.71
C THR A 80 2.16 3.06 34.65
N GLY A 81 2.99 2.06 34.94
CA GLY A 81 3.92 1.47 33.98
C GLY A 81 3.20 0.85 32.76
N ASP A 82 2.11 0.11 32.97
CA ASP A 82 1.32 -0.49 31.90
C ASP A 82 0.65 0.60 31.04
N LEU A 83 0.18 1.70 31.64
CA LEU A 83 -0.40 2.85 30.93
C LEU A 83 0.64 3.62 30.11
N GLU A 84 1.85 3.82 30.65
CA GLU A 84 2.96 4.43 29.91
C GLU A 84 3.38 3.57 28.73
N ALA A 85 3.60 2.26 28.95
CA ALA A 85 3.93 1.33 27.88
C ALA A 85 2.84 1.28 26.79
N ALA A 86 1.55 1.35 27.17
CA ALA A 86 0.45 1.41 26.22
C ALA A 86 0.42 2.72 25.43
N ARG A 87 0.76 3.86 26.06
CA ARG A 87 0.87 5.16 25.38
C ARG A 87 2.02 5.17 24.39
N ASP A 88 3.18 4.64 24.78
CA ASP A 88 4.36 4.55 23.91
C ASP A 88 4.11 3.62 22.72
N ALA A 89 3.50 2.45 22.99
CA ALA A 89 3.10 1.52 21.94
C ALA A 89 2.09 2.15 20.96
N LYS A 90 1.13 2.93 21.47
CA LYS A 90 0.18 3.67 20.64
C LYS A 90 0.88 4.74 19.81
N ALA A 91 1.76 5.53 20.40
CA ALA A 91 2.50 6.58 19.69
C ALA A 91 3.40 5.99 18.59
N ALA A 92 4.06 4.86 18.86
CA ALA A 92 4.84 4.13 17.87
C ALA A 92 3.96 3.59 16.73
N ALA A 93 2.79 3.04 17.04
CA ALA A 93 1.83 2.57 16.05
C ALA A 93 1.30 3.72 15.17
N ASP A 94 0.91 4.85 15.78
CA ASP A 94 0.44 6.04 15.05
C ASP A 94 1.54 6.58 14.11
N THR A 95 2.79 6.58 14.57
CA THR A 95 3.95 6.97 13.75
C THR A 95 4.16 6.00 12.57
N ALA A 96 4.14 4.69 12.84
CA ALA A 96 4.28 3.66 11.80
C ALA A 96 3.15 3.75 10.76
N VAL A 97 1.90 3.99 11.18
CA VAL A 97 0.76 4.20 10.28
C VAL A 97 0.97 5.45 9.43
N ALA A 98 1.46 6.56 10.02
CA ALA A 98 1.76 7.77 9.27
C ALA A 98 2.86 7.54 8.23
N GLU A 99 3.92 6.81 8.58
CA GLU A 99 5.01 6.45 7.67
C GLU A 99 4.54 5.56 6.51
N VAL A 100 3.74 4.52 6.79
CA VAL A 100 3.18 3.65 5.75
C VAL A 100 2.26 4.42 4.81
N ASN A 101 1.41 5.30 5.35
CA ASN A 101 0.56 6.16 4.53
C ASN A 101 1.38 7.11 3.65
N ALA A 102 2.41 7.74 4.21
CA ALA A 102 3.31 8.61 3.48
C ALA A 102 4.10 7.84 2.39
N ALA A 103 4.61 6.65 2.70
CA ALA A 103 5.32 5.79 1.76
C ALA A 103 4.39 5.35 0.61
N THR A 104 3.15 4.98 0.92
CA THR A 104 2.14 4.62 -0.09
C THR A 104 1.79 5.80 -0.98
N ALA A 105 1.64 7.00 -0.41
CA ALA A 105 1.38 8.22 -1.18
C ALA A 105 2.53 8.57 -2.12
N ARG A 106 3.78 8.49 -1.62
CA ARG A 106 5.00 8.69 -2.43
C ARG A 106 5.10 7.68 -3.55
N ALA A 107 4.95 6.38 -3.25
CA ALA A 107 5.00 5.32 -4.25
C ALA A 107 3.95 5.50 -5.35
N ARG A 108 2.71 5.91 -4.99
CA ARG A 108 1.67 6.24 -5.98
C ARG A 108 2.04 7.43 -6.84
N SER A 109 2.59 8.49 -6.25
CA SER A 109 3.04 9.69 -6.98
C SER A 109 4.19 9.38 -7.93
N GLU A 110 5.19 8.62 -7.48
CA GLU A 110 6.33 8.18 -8.29
C GLU A 110 5.89 7.25 -9.43
N ALA A 111 4.99 6.30 -9.15
CA ALA A 111 4.41 5.44 -10.18
C ALA A 111 3.67 6.26 -11.24
N GLN A 112 2.84 7.22 -10.84
CA GLN A 112 2.13 8.08 -11.79
C GLN A 112 3.10 8.95 -12.60
N ALA A 113 4.15 9.50 -11.97
CA ALA A 113 5.19 10.26 -12.66
C ALA A 113 5.94 9.39 -13.68
N SER A 114 6.30 8.16 -13.31
CA SER A 114 6.95 7.19 -14.19
C SER A 114 6.07 6.80 -15.38
N ILE A 115 4.78 6.53 -15.14
CA ILE A 115 3.81 6.24 -16.21
C ILE A 115 3.71 7.43 -17.17
N ASN A 116 3.56 8.64 -16.65
CA ASN A 116 3.48 9.85 -17.48
C ASN A 116 4.76 10.06 -18.30
N ALA A 117 5.93 9.87 -17.70
CA ALA A 117 7.20 9.97 -18.39
C ALA A 117 7.34 8.91 -19.49
N ALA A 118 6.96 7.66 -19.22
CA ALA A 118 6.98 6.57 -20.20
C ALA A 118 6.02 6.83 -21.36
N VAL A 119 4.81 7.33 -21.09
CA VAL A 119 3.82 7.68 -22.11
C VAL A 119 4.34 8.82 -22.99
N GLU A 120 4.90 9.88 -22.40
CA GLU A 120 5.46 10.99 -23.17
C GLU A 120 6.67 10.57 -24.00
N GLN A 121 7.54 9.71 -23.46
CA GLN A 121 8.65 9.15 -24.22
C GLN A 121 8.16 8.28 -25.39
N ALA A 122 7.17 7.41 -25.15
CA ALA A 122 6.58 6.58 -26.20
C ALA A 122 5.91 7.41 -27.31
N LYS A 123 5.22 8.51 -26.96
CA LYS A 123 4.64 9.45 -27.93
C LYS A 123 5.72 10.11 -28.79
N LYS A 124 6.82 10.57 -28.17
CA LYS A 124 7.95 11.17 -28.90
C LYS A 124 8.58 10.18 -29.87
N GLU A 125 8.86 8.96 -29.41
CA GLU A 125 9.41 7.91 -30.26
C GLU A 125 8.46 7.52 -31.39
N ALA A 126 7.15 7.44 -31.14
CA ALA A 126 6.15 7.18 -32.17
C ALA A 126 6.12 8.30 -33.22
N ALA A 127 6.17 9.57 -32.79
CA ALA A 127 6.21 10.72 -33.68
C ALA A 127 7.50 10.75 -34.53
N ASP A 128 8.65 10.44 -33.93
CA ASP A 128 9.93 10.36 -34.65
C ASP A 128 9.94 9.21 -35.67
N ARG A 129 9.43 8.03 -35.29
CA ARG A 129 9.29 6.89 -36.22
C ARG A 129 8.34 7.22 -37.37
N ALA A 130 7.22 7.88 -37.08
CA ALA A 130 6.29 8.31 -38.12
C ALA A 130 6.93 9.32 -39.08
N ARG A 131 7.71 10.29 -38.57
CA ARG A 131 8.45 11.24 -39.40
C ARG A 131 9.43 10.53 -40.33
N VAL A 132 10.27 9.64 -39.80
CA VAL A 132 11.25 8.87 -40.58
C VAL A 132 10.57 7.98 -41.63
N LEU A 133 9.44 7.35 -41.27
CA LEU A 133 8.69 6.52 -42.20
C LEU A 133 8.10 7.36 -43.34
N ASN A 134 7.53 8.52 -43.05
CA ASN A 134 7.00 9.43 -44.05
C ASN A 134 8.08 9.93 -45.00
N GLU A 135 9.26 10.28 -44.48
CA GLU A 135 10.42 10.68 -45.31
C GLU A 135 10.86 9.54 -46.26
N ARG A 136 10.88 8.29 -45.77
CA ARG A 136 11.19 7.13 -46.62
C ARG A 136 10.13 6.87 -47.67
N LEU A 137 8.85 6.99 -47.31
CA LEU A 137 7.74 6.83 -48.25
C LEU A 137 7.79 7.88 -49.35
N GLU A 138 8.07 9.13 -49.01
CA GLU A 138 8.24 10.22 -49.97
C GLU A 138 9.38 9.95 -50.95
N GLN A 139 10.54 9.49 -50.46
CA GLN A 139 11.67 9.11 -51.33
C GLN A 139 11.31 7.94 -52.26
N GLN A 140 10.58 6.95 -51.76
CA GLN A 140 10.12 5.81 -52.56
C GLN A 140 9.10 6.23 -53.63
N LEU A 141 8.20 7.15 -53.29
CA LEU A 141 7.24 7.77 -54.21
C LEU A 141 7.99 8.49 -55.34
N GLN A 142 8.90 9.41 -55.01
CA GLN A 142 9.68 10.14 -56.01
C GLN A 142 10.50 9.21 -56.92
N THR A 143 11.10 8.17 -56.35
CA THR A 143 11.86 7.17 -57.12
C THR A 143 10.93 6.39 -58.08
N SER A 144 9.76 5.97 -57.59
CA SER A 144 8.79 5.21 -58.39
C SER A 144 8.17 6.08 -59.49
N GLU A 145 7.84 7.33 -59.19
CA GLU A 145 7.37 8.31 -60.17
C GLU A 145 8.42 8.55 -61.26
N GLY A 146 9.69 8.68 -60.89
CA GLY A 146 10.81 8.78 -61.82
C GLY A 146 10.93 7.54 -62.73
N GLN A 147 10.82 6.33 -62.16
CA GLN A 147 10.85 5.08 -62.91
C GLN A 147 9.66 4.97 -63.88
N ILE A 148 8.45 5.34 -63.44
CA ILE A 148 7.25 5.35 -64.28
C ILE A 148 7.41 6.34 -65.43
N ALA A 149 7.92 7.55 -65.17
CA ALA A 149 8.18 8.55 -66.19
C ALA A 149 9.22 8.05 -67.22
N ALA A 150 10.32 7.45 -66.75
CA ALA A 150 11.34 6.87 -67.62
C ALA A 150 10.80 5.72 -68.47
N ALA A 151 10.04 4.79 -67.87
CA ALA A 151 9.41 3.68 -68.58
C ALA A 151 8.39 4.18 -69.62
N ARG A 152 7.59 5.20 -69.29
CA ARG A 152 6.66 5.85 -70.21
C ARG A 152 7.41 6.46 -71.41
N ASN A 153 8.47 7.24 -71.16
CA ASN A 153 9.26 7.86 -72.22
C ASN A 153 9.92 6.82 -73.13
N SER A 154 10.45 5.74 -72.54
CA SER A 154 11.01 4.61 -73.28
C SER A 154 9.97 3.93 -74.17
N ALA A 155 8.78 3.63 -73.63
CA ALA A 155 7.69 3.03 -74.39
C ALA A 155 7.21 3.94 -75.54
N LEU A 156 7.09 5.25 -75.31
CA LEU A 156 6.74 6.22 -76.36
C LEU A 156 7.82 6.30 -77.45
N GLY A 157 9.10 6.24 -77.06
CA GLY A 157 10.23 6.16 -77.99
C GLY A 157 10.18 4.91 -78.87
N ALA A 158 9.98 3.74 -78.26
CA ALA A 158 9.85 2.47 -78.98
C ALA A 158 8.64 2.46 -79.94
N ILE A 159 7.50 3.03 -79.54
CA ILE A 159 6.33 3.17 -80.42
C ILE A 159 6.65 4.07 -81.62
N ARG A 160 7.37 5.19 -81.42
CA ARG A 160 7.79 6.08 -82.52
C ARG A 160 8.72 5.35 -83.50
N GLU A 161 9.66 4.56 -83.01
CA GLU A 161 10.56 3.77 -83.86
C GLU A 161 9.79 2.75 -84.69
N VAL A 162 8.93 1.95 -84.07
CA VAL A 162 8.09 0.95 -84.75
C VAL A 162 7.16 1.62 -85.78
N ALA A 163 6.56 2.76 -85.44
CA ALA A 163 5.69 3.51 -86.36
C ALA A 163 6.46 4.00 -87.60
N THR A 164 7.68 4.52 -87.41
CA THR A 164 8.56 5.00 -88.48
C THR A 164 9.00 3.88 -89.41
N ASP A 165 9.44 2.75 -88.84
CA ASP A 165 9.85 1.59 -89.63
C ASP A 165 8.66 0.99 -90.39
N THR A 166 7.49 0.88 -89.76
CA THR A 166 6.27 0.41 -90.43
C THR A 166 5.86 1.36 -91.57
N ALA A 167 5.90 2.67 -91.35
CA ALA A 167 5.61 3.67 -92.38
C ALA A 167 6.59 3.58 -93.55
N ARG A 168 7.89 3.42 -93.29
CA ARG A 168 8.91 3.22 -94.35
C ARG A 168 8.63 1.97 -95.18
N VAL A 169 8.32 0.84 -94.53
CA VAL A 169 7.97 -0.41 -95.23
C VAL A 169 6.73 -0.23 -96.09
N MET A 170 5.67 0.40 -95.57
CA MET A 170 4.45 0.66 -96.34
C MET A 170 4.69 1.58 -97.54
N VAL A 171 5.41 2.69 -97.36
CA VAL A 171 5.69 3.64 -98.46
C VAL A 171 6.58 3.01 -99.54
N SER A 172 7.60 2.25 -99.15
CA SER A 172 8.46 1.54 -100.11
C SER A 172 7.70 0.49 -100.93
N ARG A 173 6.75 -0.23 -100.30
CA ARG A 173 5.86 -1.18 -100.99
C ARG A 173 4.91 -0.49 -101.97
N LEU A 174 4.41 0.70 -101.64
CA LEU A 174 3.44 1.44 -102.47
C LEU A 174 4.09 2.21 -103.63
N THR A 175 5.28 2.78 -103.42
CA THR A 175 5.92 3.70 -104.38
C THR A 175 7.08 3.05 -105.15
N GLY A 176 7.56 1.88 -104.73
CA GLY A 176 8.70 1.19 -105.33
C GLY A 176 10.05 1.89 -105.15
N ARG A 177 10.12 2.96 -104.35
CA ARG A 177 11.34 3.71 -104.02
C ARG A 177 11.54 3.70 -102.50
N THR A 178 12.79 3.73 -102.06
CA THR A 178 13.11 3.87 -100.63
C THR A 178 13.01 5.35 -100.25
N PRO A 179 12.02 5.74 -99.44
CA PRO A 179 11.86 7.12 -99.00
C PRO A 179 12.99 7.53 -98.04
N ASP A 180 13.31 8.82 -98.03
CA ASP A 180 14.29 9.38 -97.10
C ASP A 180 13.84 9.20 -95.64
N ARG A 181 14.76 8.79 -94.78
CA ARG A 181 14.48 8.48 -93.37
C ARG A 181 14.07 9.72 -92.60
N GLN A 182 14.73 10.85 -92.87
CA GLN A 182 14.52 12.11 -92.18
C GLN A 182 13.14 12.68 -92.50
N ALA A 183 12.73 12.64 -93.77
CA ALA A 183 11.38 13.04 -94.18
C ALA A 183 10.25 12.20 -93.54
N ILE A 184 10.46 10.89 -93.32
CA ILE A 184 9.46 10.04 -92.63
C ILE A 184 9.42 10.34 -91.13
N ASP A 185 10.58 10.49 -90.48
CA ASP A 185 10.64 10.83 -89.05
C ASP A 185 9.90 12.16 -88.77
N ASP A 186 10.11 13.17 -89.61
CA ASP A 186 9.43 14.46 -89.49
C ASP A 186 7.90 14.34 -89.71
N ALA A 187 7.46 13.57 -90.71
CA ALA A 187 6.05 13.35 -90.98
C ALA A 187 5.34 12.55 -89.88
N VAL A 188 5.98 11.51 -89.34
CA VAL A 188 5.48 10.74 -88.19
C VAL A 188 5.46 11.61 -86.93
N GLY A 189 6.48 12.45 -86.73
CA GLY A 189 6.54 13.43 -85.66
C GLY A 189 5.37 14.42 -85.70
N GLN A 190 5.07 15.00 -86.87
CA GLN A 190 3.93 15.90 -87.07
C GLN A 190 2.59 15.18 -86.86
N ALA A 191 2.45 13.93 -87.32
CA ALA A 191 1.23 13.14 -87.11
C ALA A 191 0.97 12.79 -85.64
N LEU A 192 2.03 12.46 -84.88
CA LEU A 192 1.95 12.20 -83.44
C LEU A 192 1.64 13.48 -82.65
N ALA A 193 2.22 14.62 -83.04
CA ALA A 193 1.93 15.93 -82.44
C ALA A 193 0.48 16.37 -82.70
N ALA A 194 -0.04 16.18 -83.92
CA ALA A 194 -1.42 16.51 -84.27
C ALA A 194 -2.46 15.67 -83.50
N ARG A 195 -2.09 14.45 -83.05
CA ARG A 195 -2.94 13.59 -82.20
C ARG A 195 -2.82 13.84 -80.69
N GLY A 196 -1.99 14.79 -80.26
CA GLY A 196 -1.82 15.14 -78.85
C GLY A 196 -1.07 14.09 -78.01
N GLN A 197 -0.25 13.24 -78.65
CA GLN A 197 0.54 12.19 -77.97
C GLN A 197 2.05 12.52 -77.91
N ALA A 198 2.43 13.78 -78.16
CA ALA A 198 3.80 14.25 -78.00
C ALA A 198 4.13 14.51 -76.52
#